data_AF-A0A851ZPR9-F1
#
_entry.id   AF-A0A851ZPR9-F1
#
_cell.length_a   1.000
_cell.length_b   1.000
_cell.length_c   1.000
_cell.angle_alpha   90.00
_cell.angle_beta   90.00
_cell.angle_gamma   90.00
#
_symmetry.space_group_name_H-M   'P 1'
#
loop_
_entity.id
_entity.type
_entity.pdbx_description
1 polymer ?
#
loop_
_entity_poly.entity_id
_entity_poly.type
_entity_poly.pdbx_seq_one_letter_code
_entity_poly.pdbx_strand_id
1 'polypeptide(L)'
;MTNSSTECNFTDIDRLAKTLRLGISIPTFILGLVLNALALSVFCCFWKKQTKTSVYMINLALADVLLLLSLPLKLYYSITQAPGLLCSFIESLYFVNTYGSIFIIVCITVDRYICIRHPFEGRANQSPKWAILICVFIWAVAWLCSSPIYVFHKKDSFKCFYNMSEQAWSIPTIVSVEIFGFLIPLTVMVFCSAQNIWILLNHKSQTKKKVEGSSSLRVIIINLVVFLVCFTPVHLAICLQCLVRQHVIVDCGLKQTISLFIQVSMILANLNCCLDAIFYYFAAKEFREKTHLKKVIELCPVFKPCAS
;
A
#
# COMPACT_ATOMS: atom_id res chain seq x y z
N MET A 1 38.20 29.43 16.97
CA MET A 1 37.78 29.93 15.64
C MET A 1 38.22 28.87 14.65
N THR A 2 37.38 28.01 14.09
CA THR A 2 36.17 28.27 13.29
C THR A 2 35.13 27.14 13.49
N ASN A 3 34.00 27.44 14.14
CA ASN A 3 32.79 26.64 14.05
C ASN A 3 32.15 26.90 12.68
N SER A 4 32.59 26.17 11.66
CA SER A 4 31.84 26.02 10.42
C SER A 4 30.90 24.84 10.63
N SER A 5 29.65 25.11 11.00
CA SER A 5 28.56 24.19 10.67
C SER A 5 28.53 24.09 9.15
N THR A 6 29.20 23.11 8.57
CA THR A 6 29.19 22.85 7.14
C THR A 6 27.77 22.44 6.76
N GLU A 7 26.97 23.40 6.29
CA GLU A 7 25.65 23.11 5.75
C GLU A 7 25.82 22.14 4.57
N CYS A 8 25.25 20.94 4.67
CA CYS A 8 25.32 19.97 3.59
C CYS A 8 24.53 20.49 2.38
N ASN A 9 25.14 20.45 1.19
CA ASN A 9 24.48 20.86 -0.05
C ASN A 9 23.59 19.73 -0.59
N PHE A 10 22.28 19.95 -0.76
CA PHE A 10 21.35 18.93 -1.29
C PHE A 10 20.89 19.16 -2.74
N THR A 11 21.45 20.15 -3.44
CA THR A 11 20.91 20.65 -4.72
C THR A 11 20.82 19.58 -5.81
N ASP A 12 21.85 18.74 -5.97
CA ASP A 12 21.87 17.68 -6.99
C ASP A 12 20.93 16.53 -6.64
N ILE A 13 20.85 16.18 -5.35
CA ILE A 13 19.94 15.15 -4.83
C ILE A 13 18.49 15.58 -5.04
N ASP A 14 18.16 16.83 -4.72
CA ASP A 14 16.82 17.36 -4.90
C ASP A 14 16.41 17.40 -6.38
N ARG A 15 17.36 17.72 -7.28
CA ARG A 15 17.13 17.63 -8.73
C ARG A 15 16.86 16.19 -9.17
N LEU A 16 17.70 15.25 -8.78
CA LEU A 16 17.54 13.84 -9.14
C LEU A 16 16.22 13.29 -8.62
N ALA A 17 15.91 13.55 -7.35
CA ALA A 17 14.70 13.07 -6.72
C ALA A 17 13.45 13.70 -7.34
N LYS A 18 13.50 14.99 -7.75
CA LYS A 18 12.43 15.63 -8.51
C LYS A 18 12.20 14.95 -9.86
N THR A 19 13.27 14.66 -10.61
CA THR A 19 13.18 13.97 -11.90
C THR A 19 12.57 12.58 -11.74
N LEU A 20 13.03 11.79 -10.77
CA LEU A 20 12.48 10.46 -10.48
C LEU A 20 11.03 10.53 -10.03
N ARG A 21 10.69 11.47 -9.16
CA ARG A 21 9.33 11.68 -8.66
C ARG A 21 8.36 11.96 -9.80
N LEU A 22 8.69 12.87 -10.71
CA LEU A 22 7.86 13.18 -11.86
C LEU A 22 7.79 12.01 -12.84
N GLY A 23 8.95 11.44 -13.19
CA GLY A 23 9.05 10.36 -14.17
C GLY A 23 8.30 9.08 -13.79
N ILE A 24 8.18 8.78 -12.50
CA ILE A 24 7.52 7.56 -12.01
C ILE A 24 6.09 7.84 -11.54
N SER A 25 5.85 8.96 -10.84
CA SER A 25 4.51 9.22 -10.26
C SER A 25 3.46 9.53 -11.33
N ILE A 26 3.83 10.13 -12.47
CA ILE A 26 2.88 10.43 -13.55
C ILE A 26 2.37 9.13 -14.22
N PRO A 27 3.23 8.20 -14.67
CA PRO A 27 2.77 6.89 -15.13
C PRO A 27 1.98 6.12 -14.07
N THR A 28 2.42 6.18 -12.80
CA THR A 28 1.72 5.54 -11.68
C THR A 28 0.31 6.08 -11.52
N PHE A 29 0.13 7.40 -11.59
CA PHE A 29 -1.17 8.05 -11.54
C PHE A 29 -2.09 7.56 -12.66
N ILE A 30 -1.61 7.62 -13.91
CA ILE A 30 -2.42 7.25 -15.09
C ILE A 30 -2.79 5.76 -15.03
N LEU A 31 -1.79 4.89 -14.89
CA LEU A 31 -1.98 3.44 -14.92
C LEU A 31 -2.79 2.99 -13.70
N GLY A 32 -2.42 3.44 -12.51
CA GLY A 32 -3.09 3.09 -11.26
C GLY A 32 -4.55 3.51 -11.28
N LEU A 33 -4.87 4.72 -11.78
CA LEU A 33 -6.25 5.20 -11.80
C LEU A 33 -7.11 4.38 -12.78
N VAL A 34 -6.60 4.11 -13.98
CA VAL A 34 -7.29 3.28 -14.97
C VAL A 34 -7.55 1.87 -14.42
N LEU A 35 -6.52 1.24 -13.84
CA LEU A 35 -6.62 -0.12 -13.33
C LEU A 35 -7.58 -0.24 -12.14
N ASN A 36 -7.48 0.66 -11.16
CA ASN A 36 -8.34 0.64 -9.98
C ASN A 36 -9.78 1.06 -10.30
N ALA A 37 -9.99 2.03 -11.19
CA ALA A 37 -11.34 2.41 -11.63
C ALA A 37 -12.02 1.26 -12.40
N LEU A 38 -11.27 0.55 -13.25
CA LEU A 38 -11.78 -0.65 -13.92
C LEU A 38 -12.15 -1.73 -12.91
N ALA A 39 -11.30 -1.98 -11.91
CA ALA A 39 -11.58 -2.96 -10.86
C ALA A 39 -12.84 -2.61 -10.07
N LEU A 40 -12.99 -1.36 -9.63
CA LEU A 40 -14.20 -0.89 -8.94
C LEU A 40 -15.44 -1.01 -9.83
N SER A 41 -15.36 -0.66 -11.11
CA SER A 41 -16.47 -0.80 -12.07
C SER A 41 -16.93 -2.26 -12.19
N VAL A 42 -15.97 -3.20 -12.26
CA VAL A 42 -16.24 -4.64 -12.25
C VAL A 42 -16.91 -5.03 -10.93
N PHE A 43 -16.36 -4.64 -9.78
CA PHE A 43 -16.94 -5.01 -8.49
C PHE A 43 -18.35 -4.44 -8.28
N CYS A 44 -18.65 -3.25 -8.81
CA CYS A 44 -20.00 -2.69 -8.83
C CYS A 44 -20.97 -3.58 -9.64
N CYS A 45 -20.58 -4.07 -10.82
CA CYS A 45 -21.38 -5.05 -11.59
C CYS A 45 -21.69 -6.33 -10.78
N PHE A 46 -20.81 -6.72 -9.85
CA PHE A 46 -20.91 -7.97 -9.06
C PHE A 46 -21.29 -7.76 -7.59
N TRP A 47 -21.78 -6.58 -7.21
CA TRP A 47 -22.02 -6.21 -5.80
C TRP A 47 -22.93 -7.19 -5.06
N LYS A 48 -23.94 -7.78 -5.71
CA LYS A 48 -24.85 -8.75 -5.06
C LYS A 48 -24.20 -10.10 -4.71
N LYS A 49 -22.99 -10.37 -5.19
CA LYS A 49 -22.26 -11.65 -4.99
C LYS A 49 -20.91 -11.43 -4.29
N GLN A 50 -20.85 -10.49 -3.33
CA GLN A 50 -19.59 -10.21 -2.62
C GLN A 50 -19.10 -11.43 -1.84
N THR A 51 -17.82 -11.73 -2.02
CA THR A 51 -17.06 -12.63 -1.14
C THR A 51 -16.22 -11.81 -0.17
N LYS A 52 -15.72 -12.41 0.92
CA LYS A 52 -14.77 -11.74 1.83
C LYS A 52 -13.58 -11.13 1.10
N THR A 53 -12.97 -11.91 0.21
CA THR A 53 -11.83 -11.47 -0.59
C THR A 53 -12.19 -10.29 -1.50
N SER A 54 -13.39 -10.29 -2.09
CA SER A 54 -13.89 -9.15 -2.88
C SER A 54 -14.06 -7.88 -2.04
N VAL A 55 -14.50 -8.00 -0.79
CA VAL A 55 -14.62 -6.84 0.13
C VAL A 55 -13.26 -6.21 0.38
N TYR A 56 -12.23 -7.02 0.69
CA TYR A 56 -10.87 -6.53 0.87
C TYR A 56 -10.33 -5.85 -0.40
N MET A 57 -10.55 -6.46 -1.57
CA MET A 57 -10.16 -5.89 -2.86
C MET A 57 -10.82 -4.55 -3.14
N ILE A 58 -12.11 -4.40 -2.86
CA ILE A 58 -12.82 -3.13 -3.07
C ILE A 58 -12.24 -2.04 -2.17
N ASN A 59 -11.98 -2.35 -0.89
CA ASN A 59 -11.41 -1.38 0.04
C ASN A 59 -9.99 -0.97 -0.35
N LEU A 60 -9.18 -1.92 -0.84
CA LEU A 60 -7.84 -1.66 -1.36
C LEU A 60 -7.91 -0.73 -2.59
N ALA A 61 -8.78 -1.03 -3.56
CA ALA A 61 -8.96 -0.19 -4.74
C ALA A 61 -9.50 1.21 -4.39
N LEU A 62 -10.36 1.34 -3.37
CA LEU A 62 -10.83 2.63 -2.88
C LEU A 62 -9.68 3.44 -2.25
N ALA A 63 -8.87 2.81 -1.40
CA ALA A 63 -7.69 3.46 -0.80
C ALA A 63 -6.71 3.92 -1.90
N ASP A 64 -6.42 3.05 -2.86
CA ASP A 64 -5.55 3.34 -4.00
C ASP A 64 -6.06 4.52 -4.82
N VAL A 65 -7.36 4.58 -5.12
CA VAL A 65 -7.95 5.71 -5.85
C VAL A 65 -7.80 7.02 -5.06
N LEU A 66 -8.03 7.01 -3.74
CA LEU A 66 -7.83 8.20 -2.91
C LEU A 66 -6.37 8.68 -2.94
N LEU A 67 -5.41 7.75 -2.83
CA LEU A 67 -3.98 8.07 -2.99
C LEU A 67 -3.70 8.65 -4.37
N LEU A 68 -4.18 8.01 -5.44
CA LEU A 68 -3.92 8.41 -6.81
C LEU A 68 -4.47 9.81 -7.10
N LEU A 69 -5.68 10.12 -6.64
CA LEU A 69 -6.26 11.47 -6.76
C LEU A 69 -5.46 12.52 -5.97
N SER A 70 -4.77 12.13 -4.90
CA SER A 70 -3.89 13.01 -4.14
C SER A 70 -2.52 13.25 -4.81
N LEU A 71 -2.07 12.36 -5.70
CA LEU A 71 -0.73 12.43 -6.30
C LEU A 71 -0.48 13.73 -7.10
N PRO A 72 -1.39 14.22 -7.97
CA PRO A 72 -1.19 15.49 -8.66
C PRO A 72 -1.01 16.67 -7.69
N LEU A 73 -1.81 16.70 -6.61
CA LEU A 73 -1.71 17.72 -5.57
C LEU A 73 -0.38 17.60 -4.82
N LYS A 74 0.05 16.38 -4.49
CA LYS A 74 1.37 16.10 -3.89
C LYS A 74 2.51 16.59 -4.78
N LEU A 75 2.44 16.37 -6.08
CA LEU A 75 3.46 16.85 -7.03
C LEU A 75 3.52 18.38 -7.07
N TYR A 76 2.36 19.03 -7.18
CA TYR A 76 2.26 20.49 -7.23
C TYR A 76 2.75 21.15 -5.93
N TYR A 77 2.17 20.76 -4.79
CA TYR A 77 2.48 21.35 -3.47
C TYR A 77 3.77 20.84 -2.84
N SER A 78 4.54 19.99 -3.53
CA SER A 78 5.91 19.69 -3.14
C SER A 78 6.89 20.80 -3.50
N ILE A 79 6.51 21.70 -4.42
CA ILE A 79 7.32 22.86 -4.83
C ILE A 79 6.64 24.19 -4.53
N THR A 80 5.31 24.21 -4.44
CA THR A 80 4.51 25.38 -4.02
C THR A 80 4.04 25.23 -2.58
N GLN A 81 3.80 26.35 -1.90
CA GLN A 81 3.18 26.32 -0.57
C GLN A 81 1.67 26.07 -0.72
N ALA A 82 1.11 25.30 0.21
CA ALA A 82 -0.33 25.11 0.36
C ALA A 82 -0.78 25.56 1.76
N PRO A 83 -2.07 25.85 1.96
CA PRO A 83 -2.65 25.98 3.29
C PRO A 83 -2.37 24.73 4.13
N GLY A 84 -2.04 24.90 5.41
CA GLY A 84 -1.59 23.81 6.26
C GLY A 84 -2.59 22.67 6.39
N LEU A 85 -3.89 22.99 6.42
CA LEU A 85 -4.98 22.00 6.41
C LEU A 85 -5.00 21.15 5.13
N LEU A 86 -4.77 21.78 3.96
CA LEU A 86 -4.73 21.08 2.68
C LEU A 86 -3.52 20.16 2.60
N CYS A 87 -2.33 20.64 2.99
CA CYS A 87 -1.14 19.78 3.05
C CYS A 87 -1.32 18.61 4.02
N SER A 88 -1.84 18.87 5.23
CA SER A 88 -2.07 17.83 6.23
C SER A 88 -3.07 16.79 5.73
N PHE A 89 -4.11 17.21 4.99
CA PHE A 89 -5.05 16.30 4.36
C PHE A 89 -4.38 15.44 3.28
N ILE A 90 -3.61 16.03 2.37
CA ILE A 90 -2.88 15.28 1.32
C ILE A 90 -1.89 14.29 1.95
N GLU A 91 -1.16 14.71 2.99
CA GLU A 91 -0.26 13.83 3.75
C GLU A 91 -1.04 12.70 4.43
N SER A 92 -2.17 13.01 5.07
CA SER A 92 -3.00 11.99 5.71
C SER A 92 -3.50 10.93 4.74
N LEU A 93 -3.89 11.29 3.51
CA LEU A 93 -4.31 10.33 2.48
C LEU A 93 -3.17 9.35 2.13
N TYR A 94 -1.92 9.83 2.11
CA TYR A 94 -0.76 8.97 1.86
C TYR A 94 -0.58 7.93 2.97
N PHE A 95 -0.67 8.33 4.24
CA PHE A 95 -0.52 7.41 5.37
C PHE A 95 -1.73 6.47 5.52
N VAL A 96 -2.95 6.98 5.34
CA VAL A 96 -4.17 6.18 5.33
C VAL A 96 -4.09 5.10 4.27
N ASN A 97 -3.64 5.43 3.05
CA ASN A 97 -3.41 4.44 2.02
C ASN A 97 -2.33 3.44 2.42
N THR A 98 -1.15 3.91 2.84
CA THR A 98 -0.01 3.04 3.16
C THR A 98 -0.39 2.00 4.22
N TYR A 99 -0.92 2.44 5.36
CA TYR A 99 -1.31 1.52 6.44
C TYR A 99 -2.58 0.73 6.12
N GLY A 100 -3.53 1.33 5.41
CA GLY A 100 -4.71 0.64 4.91
C GLY A 100 -4.34 -0.56 4.03
N SER A 101 -3.48 -0.34 3.03
CA SER A 101 -2.99 -1.40 2.14
C SER A 101 -2.19 -2.46 2.90
N ILE A 102 -1.27 -2.07 3.79
CA ILE A 102 -0.52 -2.99 4.67
C ILE A 102 -1.47 -3.92 5.43
N PHE A 103 -2.44 -3.36 6.16
CA PHE A 103 -3.34 -4.15 6.98
C PHE A 103 -4.29 -5.00 6.16
N ILE A 104 -4.81 -4.49 5.03
CA ILE A 104 -5.69 -5.26 4.13
C ILE A 104 -4.93 -6.44 3.51
N ILE A 105 -3.69 -6.23 3.04
CA ILE A 105 -2.85 -7.30 2.46
C ILE A 105 -2.56 -8.38 3.50
N VAL A 106 -2.26 -8.00 4.74
CA VAL A 106 -2.08 -8.95 5.86
C VAL A 106 -3.38 -9.73 6.11
N CYS A 107 -4.54 -9.05 6.18
CA CYS A 107 -5.83 -9.72 6.35
C CYS A 107 -6.13 -10.73 5.23
N ILE A 108 -5.83 -10.39 3.97
CA ILE A 108 -5.97 -11.32 2.84
C ILE A 108 -5.08 -12.55 3.04
N THR A 109 -3.82 -12.36 3.46
CA THR A 109 -2.88 -13.48 3.68
C THR A 109 -3.28 -14.37 4.85
N VAL A 110 -3.79 -13.79 5.94
CA VAL A 110 -4.34 -14.52 7.10
C VAL A 110 -5.59 -15.30 6.70
N ASP A 111 -6.51 -14.70 5.95
CA ASP A 111 -7.72 -15.36 5.45
C ASP A 111 -7.37 -16.57 4.58
N ARG A 112 -6.36 -16.44 3.69
CA ARG A 112 -5.83 -17.56 2.91
C ARG A 112 -5.20 -18.64 3.79
N TYR A 113 -4.45 -18.25 4.83
CA TYR A 113 -3.90 -19.20 5.81
C TYR A 113 -4.99 -20.03 6.49
N ILE A 114 -6.03 -19.39 7.01
CA ILE A 114 -7.15 -20.08 7.67
C ILE A 114 -7.85 -21.01 6.66
N CYS A 115 -8.10 -20.55 5.44
CA CYS A 115 -8.74 -21.38 4.41
C CYS A 115 -7.92 -22.63 4.01
N ILE A 116 -6.60 -22.52 3.96
CA ILE A 116 -5.70 -23.61 3.55
C ILE A 116 -5.46 -24.58 4.71
N ARG A 117 -5.21 -24.07 5.91
CA ARG A 117 -4.89 -24.89 7.10
C ARG A 117 -6.12 -25.51 7.74
N HIS A 118 -7.24 -24.79 7.77
CA HIS A 118 -8.47 -25.16 8.47
C HIS A 118 -9.68 -25.07 7.52
N PRO A 119 -9.83 -26.00 6.55
CA PRO A 119 -10.84 -25.89 5.49
C PRO A 119 -12.29 -25.88 5.99
N PHE A 120 -12.60 -26.54 7.11
CA PHE A 120 -13.94 -26.51 7.71
C PHE A 120 -14.27 -25.14 8.32
N GLU A 121 -13.33 -24.54 9.05
CA GLU A 121 -13.46 -23.19 9.61
C GLU A 121 -13.46 -22.12 8.51
N GLY A 122 -12.59 -22.27 7.50
CA GLY A 122 -12.53 -21.41 6.33
C GLY A 122 -13.84 -21.37 5.56
N ARG A 123 -14.59 -22.49 5.48
CA ARG A 123 -15.90 -22.55 4.82
C ARG A 123 -17.02 -21.92 5.66
N ALA A 124 -17.00 -22.13 6.98
CA ALA A 124 -17.95 -21.52 7.89
C ALA A 124 -17.76 -19.99 7.99
N ASN A 125 -16.50 -19.54 7.91
CA ASN A 125 -16.12 -18.16 8.01
C ASN A 125 -16.02 -17.48 6.63
N GLN A 126 -16.91 -17.75 5.66
CA GLN A 126 -16.91 -17.03 4.36
C GLN A 126 -17.88 -15.84 4.28
N SER A 127 -18.57 -15.52 5.37
CA SER A 127 -19.51 -14.40 5.39
C SER A 127 -18.79 -13.06 5.12
N PRO A 128 -19.20 -12.27 4.11
CA PRO A 128 -18.59 -10.98 3.79
C PRO A 128 -18.75 -9.96 4.93
N LYS A 129 -19.72 -10.16 5.85
CA LYS A 129 -19.98 -9.27 6.99
C LYS A 129 -18.72 -9.06 7.85
N TRP A 130 -17.95 -10.12 8.11
CA TRP A 130 -16.72 -10.01 8.90
C TRP A 130 -15.65 -9.19 8.19
N ALA A 131 -15.50 -9.36 6.88
CA ALA A 131 -14.56 -8.55 6.10
C ALA A 131 -14.96 -7.07 6.09
N ILE A 132 -16.26 -6.76 6.03
CA ILE A 132 -16.76 -5.38 6.12
C ILE A 132 -16.39 -4.77 7.48
N LEU A 133 -16.64 -5.47 8.58
CA LEU A 133 -16.30 -5.00 9.93
C LEU A 133 -14.79 -4.75 10.08
N ILE A 134 -13.96 -5.68 9.59
CA ILE A 134 -12.50 -5.55 9.61
C ILE A 134 -12.05 -4.34 8.78
N CYS A 135 -12.58 -4.16 7.56
CA CYS A 135 -12.25 -3.00 6.74
C CYS A 135 -12.64 -1.69 7.41
N VAL A 136 -13.85 -1.58 7.98
CA VAL A 136 -14.30 -0.39 8.71
C VAL A 136 -13.35 -0.08 9.88
N PHE A 137 -12.93 -1.10 10.62
CA PHE A 137 -11.93 -0.94 11.68
C PHE A 137 -10.58 -0.46 11.15
N ILE A 138 -10.07 -1.05 10.07
CA ILE A 138 -8.80 -0.64 9.43
C ILE A 138 -8.87 0.82 9.00
N TRP A 139 -9.97 1.25 8.35
CA TRP A 139 -10.16 2.65 7.96
C TRP A 139 -10.14 3.59 9.16
N ALA A 140 -10.88 3.25 10.21
CA ALA A 140 -10.94 4.06 11.43
C ALA A 140 -9.55 4.21 12.07
N VAL A 141 -8.81 3.11 12.21
CA VAL A 141 -7.45 3.11 12.77
C VAL A 141 -6.50 3.90 11.87
N ALA A 142 -6.54 3.69 10.56
CA ALA A 142 -5.66 4.38 9.61
C ALA A 142 -5.87 5.90 9.64
N TRP A 143 -7.12 6.36 9.69
CA TRP A 143 -7.45 7.78 9.82
C TRP A 143 -7.04 8.34 11.18
N LEU A 144 -7.35 7.63 12.27
CA LEU A 144 -7.01 8.04 13.62
C LEU A 144 -5.49 8.19 13.80
N CYS A 145 -4.71 7.20 13.35
CA CYS A 145 -3.25 7.23 13.42
C CYS A 145 -2.61 8.26 12.47
N SER A 146 -3.32 8.68 11.41
CA SER A 146 -2.87 9.75 10.51
C SER A 146 -3.26 11.15 11.00
N SER A 147 -4.20 11.27 11.93
CA SER A 147 -4.66 12.56 12.47
C SER A 147 -3.58 13.43 13.13
N PRO A 148 -2.50 12.90 13.77
CA PRO A 148 -1.45 13.74 14.36
C PRO A 148 -0.74 14.65 13.34
N ILE A 149 -0.78 14.32 12.05
CA ILE A 149 -0.22 15.15 10.97
C ILE A 149 -0.76 16.57 10.98
N TYR A 150 -2.04 16.74 11.33
CA TYR A 150 -2.68 18.06 11.43
C TYR A 150 -2.11 18.93 12.56
N VAL A 151 -1.42 18.32 13.53
CA VAL A 151 -0.78 19.01 14.66
C VAL A 151 0.72 19.15 14.44
N PHE A 152 1.33 18.26 13.64
CA PHE A 152 2.77 18.26 13.37
C PHE A 152 3.25 19.44 12.53
N HIS A 153 2.35 20.21 11.93
CA HIS A 153 2.69 21.43 11.19
C HIS A 153 2.14 22.66 11.90
N LYS A 154 3.03 23.50 12.44
CA LYS A 154 2.69 24.72 13.20
C LYS A 154 2.53 25.98 12.34
N LYS A 155 2.61 25.85 11.01
CA LYS A 155 2.57 26.98 10.07
C LYS A 155 1.29 26.96 9.25
N ASP A 156 0.73 28.14 9.02
CA ASP A 156 -0.49 28.32 8.22
C ASP A 156 -0.31 27.94 6.75
N SER A 157 0.93 28.02 6.23
CA SER A 157 1.30 27.55 4.90
C SER A 157 2.70 26.93 4.85
N PHE A 158 2.83 25.83 4.12
CA PHE A 158 4.11 25.12 3.93
C PHE A 158 4.10 24.25 2.66
N LYS A 159 5.26 23.75 2.26
CA LYS A 159 5.39 22.76 1.17
C LYS A 159 5.07 21.38 1.75
N CYS A 160 4.13 20.66 1.17
CA CYS A 160 3.73 19.36 1.71
C CYS A 160 4.88 18.34 1.59
N PHE A 161 4.95 17.41 2.54
CA PHE A 161 5.99 16.39 2.69
C PHE A 161 7.41 16.97 2.86
N TYR A 162 7.53 18.22 3.31
CA TYR A 162 8.81 18.88 3.54
C TYR A 162 8.88 19.43 4.97
N ASN A 163 10.01 19.19 5.65
CA ASN A 163 10.28 19.68 7.01
C ASN A 163 9.14 19.42 8.02
N MET A 164 8.73 18.15 8.16
CA MET A 164 7.91 17.73 9.29
C MET A 164 8.58 18.08 10.63
N SER A 165 7.77 18.39 11.64
CA SER A 165 8.28 18.83 12.96
C SER A 165 9.12 17.78 13.69
N GLU A 166 9.93 18.24 14.64
CA GLU A 166 10.70 17.37 15.55
C GLU A 166 9.81 16.37 16.30
N GLN A 167 8.55 16.71 16.58
CA GLN A 167 7.61 15.80 17.23
C GLN A 167 7.25 14.59 16.35
N ALA A 168 7.13 14.79 15.04
CA ALA A 168 6.91 13.70 14.08
C ALA A 168 8.12 12.75 14.00
N TRP A 169 9.33 13.27 14.23
CA TRP A 169 10.59 12.52 14.22
C TRP A 169 11.08 12.09 15.61
N SER A 170 10.24 12.26 16.65
CA SER A 170 10.57 11.83 17.99
C SER A 170 10.67 10.30 18.07
N ILE A 171 11.59 9.79 18.89
CA ILE A 171 11.82 8.36 19.07
C ILE A 171 10.51 7.60 19.38
N PRO A 172 9.64 8.03 20.31
CA PRO A 172 8.41 7.30 20.62
C PRO A 172 7.46 7.21 19.42
N THR A 173 7.33 8.28 18.64
CA THR A 173 6.48 8.30 17.44
C THR A 173 7.00 7.33 16.38
N ILE A 174 8.30 7.41 16.06
CA ILE A 174 8.91 6.55 15.05
C ILE A 174 8.88 5.08 15.48
N VAL A 175 9.22 4.78 16.73
CA VAL A 175 9.14 3.41 17.25
C VAL A 175 7.71 2.86 17.19
N SER A 176 6.71 3.67 17.51
CA SER A 176 5.30 3.26 17.40
C SER A 176 4.90 2.97 15.95
N VAL A 177 5.29 3.84 15.02
CA VAL A 177 5.07 3.64 13.58
C VAL A 177 5.73 2.37 13.08
N GLU A 178 6.99 2.12 13.44
CA GLU A 178 7.73 0.95 13.01
C GLU A 178 7.16 -0.34 13.60
N ILE A 179 6.84 -0.37 14.90
CA ILE A 179 6.31 -1.58 15.54
C ILE A 179 4.91 -1.93 15.03
N PHE A 180 3.97 -0.99 15.14
CA PHE A 180 2.56 -1.25 14.83
C PHE A 180 2.23 -1.13 13.35
N GLY A 181 2.89 -0.21 12.65
CA GLY A 181 2.68 0.03 11.23
C GLY A 181 3.44 -0.95 10.33
N PHE A 182 4.54 -1.56 10.80
CA PHE A 182 5.39 -2.40 9.94
C PHE A 182 5.84 -3.74 10.53
N LEU A 183 6.53 -3.79 11.67
CA LEU A 183 7.17 -5.01 12.18
C LEU A 183 6.15 -6.10 12.56
N ILE A 184 5.07 -5.73 13.23
CA ILE A 184 3.97 -6.67 13.52
C ILE A 184 3.33 -7.16 12.21
N PRO A 185 2.86 -6.28 11.30
CA PRO A 185 2.37 -6.68 9.97
C PRO A 185 3.32 -7.58 9.19
N LEU A 186 4.60 -7.23 9.14
CA LEU A 186 5.66 -7.99 8.47
C LEU A 186 5.79 -9.40 9.05
N THR A 187 5.83 -9.51 10.39
CA THR A 187 5.93 -10.81 11.07
C THR A 187 4.75 -11.71 10.73
N VAL A 188 3.53 -11.18 10.81
CA VAL A 188 2.31 -11.92 10.45
C VAL A 188 2.35 -12.31 8.96
N MET A 189 2.71 -11.36 8.09
CA MET A 189 2.77 -11.57 6.64
C MET A 189 3.74 -12.69 6.27
N VAL A 190 4.97 -12.65 6.80
CA VAL A 190 6.01 -13.65 6.55
C VAL A 190 5.61 -15.00 7.13
N PHE A 191 5.16 -15.05 8.38
CA PHE A 191 4.73 -16.29 9.02
C PHE A 191 3.59 -16.97 8.25
N CYS A 192 2.49 -16.26 7.99
CA CYS A 192 1.35 -16.81 7.29
C CYS A 192 1.69 -17.22 5.85
N SER A 193 2.53 -16.44 5.15
CA SER A 193 2.99 -16.81 3.81
C SER A 193 3.85 -18.07 3.82
N ALA A 194 4.81 -18.18 4.75
CA ALA A 194 5.67 -19.35 4.87
C ALA A 194 4.85 -20.61 5.18
N GLN A 195 3.89 -20.54 6.11
CA GLN A 195 3.01 -21.65 6.42
C GLN A 195 2.16 -22.07 5.23
N ASN A 196 1.56 -21.11 4.51
CA ASN A 196 0.79 -21.39 3.31
C ASN A 196 1.63 -22.08 2.23
N ILE A 197 2.82 -21.56 1.95
CA ILE A 197 3.75 -22.13 0.97
C ILE A 197 4.11 -23.57 1.37
N TRP A 198 4.46 -23.79 2.64
CA TRP A 198 4.83 -25.11 3.14
C TRP A 198 3.68 -26.13 3.01
N ILE A 199 2.46 -25.78 3.41
CA ILE A 199 1.29 -26.65 3.29
C ILE A 199 1.00 -26.97 1.83
N LEU A 200 1.00 -25.97 0.95
CA LEU A 200 0.68 -26.14 -0.47
C LEU A 200 1.73 -26.98 -1.22
N LEU A 201 3.01 -26.86 -0.86
CA LEU A 201 4.08 -27.66 -1.44
C LEU A 201 4.00 -29.12 -0.97
N ASN A 202 3.73 -29.37 0.31
CA ASN A 202 3.59 -30.72 0.85
C ASN A 202 2.33 -31.43 0.33
N HIS A 203 1.22 -30.71 0.14
CA HIS A 203 -0.02 -31.31 -0.37
C HIS A 203 0.02 -31.64 -1.87
N LYS A 204 0.84 -30.92 -2.66
CA LYS A 204 1.11 -31.25 -4.07
C LYS A 204 1.79 -32.61 -4.26
N SER A 205 2.47 -33.12 -3.22
CA SER A 205 3.11 -34.44 -3.23
C SER A 205 2.11 -35.61 -3.18
N GLN A 206 0.87 -35.39 -2.72
CA GLN A 206 -0.09 -36.46 -2.38
C GLN A 206 -1.24 -36.61 -3.38
N THR A 207 -1.56 -35.61 -4.21
CA THR A 207 -2.67 -35.69 -5.19
C THR A 207 -2.37 -34.91 -6.47
N LYS A 208 -2.54 -35.56 -7.63
CA LYS A 208 -2.37 -35.01 -9.00
C LYS A 208 -3.42 -33.93 -9.38
N LYS A 209 -3.81 -33.01 -8.49
CA LYS A 209 -4.64 -31.84 -8.85
C LYS A 209 -3.75 -30.62 -9.12
N LYS A 210 -3.35 -30.48 -10.39
CA LYS A 210 -2.36 -29.48 -10.87
C LYS A 210 -2.88 -28.04 -10.98
N VAL A 211 -4.20 -27.79 -10.85
CA VAL A 211 -4.82 -26.52 -11.32
C VAL A 211 -5.19 -25.54 -10.20
N GLU A 212 -5.82 -25.96 -9.09
CA GLU A 212 -6.23 -25.02 -8.01
C GLU A 212 -5.08 -24.58 -7.09
N GLY A 213 -4.12 -25.46 -6.79
CA GLY A 213 -3.01 -25.15 -5.88
C GLY A 213 -1.96 -24.17 -6.44
N SER A 214 -1.92 -23.94 -7.76
CA SER A 214 -0.96 -23.02 -8.38
C SER A 214 -1.44 -21.56 -8.39
N SER A 215 -2.75 -21.34 -8.50
CA SER A 215 -3.34 -20.00 -8.48
C SER A 215 -3.29 -19.35 -7.09
N SER A 216 -3.62 -20.11 -6.03
CA SER A 216 -3.53 -19.61 -4.64
C SER A 216 -2.08 -19.32 -4.22
N LEU A 217 -1.13 -20.22 -4.56
CA LEU A 217 0.30 -20.02 -4.28
C LEU A 217 0.84 -18.75 -4.95
N ARG A 218 0.47 -18.51 -6.22
CA ARG A 218 0.87 -17.31 -6.95
C ARG A 218 0.37 -16.05 -6.26
N VAL A 219 -0.88 -16.05 -5.79
CA VAL A 219 -1.46 -14.91 -5.05
C VAL A 219 -0.67 -14.62 -3.78
N ILE A 220 -0.36 -15.64 -2.98
CA ILE A 220 0.42 -15.49 -1.74
C ILE A 220 1.81 -14.91 -2.03
N ILE A 221 2.49 -15.44 -3.06
CA ILE A 221 3.81 -14.95 -3.46
C ILE A 221 3.75 -13.49 -3.93
N ILE A 222 2.77 -13.14 -4.77
CA ILE A 222 2.58 -11.76 -5.24
C ILE A 222 2.37 -10.83 -4.05
N ASN A 223 1.46 -11.15 -3.13
CA ASN A 223 1.19 -10.31 -1.97
C ASN A 223 2.45 -10.14 -1.10
N LEU A 224 3.23 -11.20 -0.89
CA LEU A 224 4.48 -11.14 -0.14
C LEU A 224 5.52 -10.24 -0.83
N VAL A 225 5.71 -10.41 -2.14
CA VAL A 225 6.66 -9.61 -2.91
C VAL A 225 6.24 -8.14 -2.93
N VAL A 226 4.96 -7.85 -3.17
CA VAL A 226 4.42 -6.48 -3.15
C VAL A 226 4.64 -5.85 -1.78
N PHE A 227 4.30 -6.54 -0.70
CA PHE A 227 4.52 -6.04 0.65
C PHE A 227 5.99 -5.70 0.90
N LEU A 228 6.89 -6.64 0.58
CA LEU A 228 8.31 -6.48 0.84
C LEU A 228 8.93 -5.38 -0.01
N VAL A 229 8.59 -5.30 -1.30
CA VAL A 229 9.18 -4.35 -2.23
C VAL A 229 8.61 -2.94 -2.04
N CYS A 230 7.31 -2.81 -1.78
CA CYS A 230 6.67 -1.49 -1.66
C CYS A 230 6.81 -0.87 -0.27
N PHE A 231 6.74 -1.66 0.82
CA PHE A 231 6.69 -1.09 2.17
C PHE A 231 8.00 -1.20 2.96
N THR A 232 8.78 -2.27 2.79
CA THR A 232 10.05 -2.41 3.54
C THR A 232 11.04 -1.27 3.28
N PRO A 233 11.25 -0.80 2.03
CA PRO A 233 12.20 0.27 1.77
C PRO A 233 11.81 1.58 2.46
N VAL A 234 10.52 1.92 2.51
CA VAL A 234 10.07 3.17 3.14
C VAL A 234 10.24 3.13 4.66
N HIS A 235 9.96 2.00 5.30
CA HIS A 235 10.17 1.82 6.74
C HIS A 235 11.66 1.80 7.12
N LEU A 236 12.49 1.14 6.31
CA LEU A 236 13.94 1.24 6.45
C LEU A 236 14.42 2.70 6.30
N ALA A 237 13.90 3.42 5.31
CA ALA A 237 14.27 4.82 5.10
C ALA A 237 13.82 5.73 6.26
N ILE A 238 12.65 5.49 6.84
CA ILE A 238 12.16 6.20 8.04
C ILE A 238 13.10 5.95 9.23
N CYS A 239 13.51 4.71 9.46
CA CYS A 239 14.50 4.37 10.49
C CYS A 239 15.82 5.12 10.30
N LEU A 240 16.38 5.08 9.08
CA LEU A 240 17.64 5.77 8.76
C LEU A 240 17.50 7.30 8.89
N GLN A 241 16.38 7.85 8.44
CA GLN A 241 16.10 9.28 8.54
C GLN A 241 15.92 9.73 10.00
N CYS A 242 15.39 8.85 10.87
CA CYS A 242 15.35 9.08 12.31
C CYS A 242 16.77 9.19 12.89
N LEU A 243 17.70 8.30 12.52
CA LEU A 243 19.10 8.39 12.97
C LEU A 243 19.79 9.69 12.52
N VAL A 244 19.47 10.19 11.33
CA VAL A 244 19.92 11.51 10.86
C VAL A 244 19.36 12.64 11.72
N ARG A 245 18.05 12.60 12.02
CA ARG A 245 17.36 13.63 12.83
C ARG A 245 17.82 13.65 14.28
N GLN A 246 18.18 12.50 14.84
CA GLN A 246 18.72 12.36 16.19
C GLN A 246 20.23 12.65 16.26
N HIS A 247 20.82 13.22 15.22
CA HIS A 247 22.23 13.58 15.12
C HIS A 247 23.22 12.40 15.30
N VAL A 248 22.76 11.16 15.15
CA VAL A 248 23.63 9.97 15.16
C VAL A 248 24.42 9.88 13.86
N ILE A 249 23.76 10.16 12.73
CA ILE A 249 24.39 10.24 11.42
C ILE A 249 24.70 11.71 11.11
N VAL A 250 25.99 12.07 11.16
CA VAL A 250 26.45 13.45 10.90
C VAL A 250 27.01 13.66 9.49
N ASP A 251 27.51 12.60 8.84
CA ASP A 251 28.15 12.64 7.52
C ASP A 251 27.21 13.17 6.42
N CYS A 252 27.70 14.13 5.63
CA CYS A 252 26.89 14.76 4.58
C CYS A 252 26.58 13.82 3.42
N GLY A 253 27.50 12.95 3.02
CA GLY A 253 27.27 11.99 1.94
C GLY A 253 26.16 11.01 2.32
N LEU A 254 26.20 10.47 3.54
CA LEU A 254 25.19 9.56 4.04
C LEU A 254 23.84 10.26 4.23
N LYS A 255 23.81 11.51 4.71
CA LYS A 255 22.57 12.31 4.77
C LYS A 255 21.93 12.51 3.41
N GLN A 256 22.74 12.83 2.39
CA GLN A 256 22.29 12.98 1.00
C GLN A 256 21.71 11.67 0.46
N THR A 257 22.41 10.55 0.67
CA THR A 257 21.94 9.23 0.26
C THR A 257 20.63 8.85 0.95
N ILE A 258 20.52 9.07 2.27
CA ILE A 258 19.29 8.79 3.03
C ILE A 258 18.13 9.67 2.55
N SER A 259 18.38 10.96 2.29
CA SER A 259 17.37 11.88 1.73
C SER A 259 16.87 11.44 0.35
N LEU A 260 17.76 10.95 -0.52
CA LEU A 260 17.35 10.36 -1.79
C LEU A 260 16.56 9.06 -1.57
N PHE A 261 17.05 8.21 -0.68
CA PHE A 261 16.48 6.89 -0.41
C PHE A 261 15.06 6.95 0.13
N ILE A 262 14.76 7.88 1.05
CA ILE A 262 13.38 8.09 1.54
C ILE A 262 12.45 8.54 0.42
N GLN A 263 12.90 9.43 -0.47
CA GLN A 263 12.09 9.88 -1.59
C GLN A 263 11.82 8.77 -2.61
N VAL A 264 12.85 8.00 -2.97
CA VAL A 264 12.72 6.85 -3.87
C VAL A 264 11.83 5.76 -3.26
N SER A 265 11.99 5.49 -1.96
CA SER A 265 11.17 4.49 -1.26
C SER A 265 9.71 4.89 -1.16
N MET A 266 9.40 6.17 -0.95
CA MET A 266 8.02 6.67 -1.00
C MET A 266 7.39 6.51 -2.39
N ILE A 267 8.17 6.71 -3.46
CA ILE A 267 7.71 6.48 -4.85
C ILE A 267 7.45 4.99 -5.07
N LEU A 268 8.33 4.13 -4.59
CA LEU A 268 8.18 2.67 -4.66
C LEU A 268 6.95 2.18 -3.88
N ALA A 269 6.67 2.78 -2.73
CA ALA A 269 5.44 2.52 -1.96
C ALA A 269 4.18 2.90 -2.75
N ASN A 270 4.20 4.01 -3.51
CA ASN A 270 3.08 4.38 -4.36
C ASN A 270 2.81 3.36 -5.47
N LEU A 271 3.84 2.63 -5.95
CA LEU A 271 3.64 1.60 -6.99
C LEU A 271 2.75 0.43 -6.52
N ASN A 272 2.54 0.30 -5.20
CA ASN A 272 1.61 -0.67 -4.63
C ASN A 272 0.23 -0.60 -5.30
N CYS A 273 -0.29 0.61 -5.57
CA CYS A 273 -1.61 0.77 -6.18
C CYS A 273 -1.74 0.15 -7.58
N CYS A 274 -0.63 0.07 -8.33
CA CYS A 274 -0.59 -0.57 -9.64
C CYS A 274 -0.40 -2.09 -9.52
N LEU A 275 0.34 -2.53 -8.50
CA LEU A 275 0.61 -3.95 -8.27
C LEU A 275 -0.61 -4.67 -7.67
N ASP A 276 -1.40 -3.98 -6.84
CA ASP A 276 -2.68 -4.48 -6.31
C ASP A 276 -3.69 -4.73 -7.44
N ALA A 277 -3.57 -4.00 -8.55
CA ALA A 277 -4.38 -4.29 -9.73
C ALA A 277 -4.08 -5.62 -10.43
N ILE A 278 -2.84 -6.10 -10.33
CA ILE A 278 -2.45 -7.43 -10.81
C ILE A 278 -3.18 -8.50 -9.99
N PHE A 279 -3.36 -8.26 -8.69
CA PHE A 279 -4.15 -9.13 -7.82
C PHE A 279 -5.63 -9.17 -8.24
N TYR A 280 -6.24 -8.04 -8.64
CA TYR A 280 -7.61 -8.05 -9.19
C TYR A 280 -7.72 -8.86 -10.49
N TYR A 281 -6.73 -8.78 -11.39
CA TYR A 281 -6.72 -9.59 -12.60
C TYR A 281 -6.70 -11.09 -12.30
N PHE A 282 -5.85 -11.53 -11.37
CA PHE A 282 -5.77 -12.95 -11.00
C PHE A 282 -7.00 -13.42 -10.24
N ALA A 283 -7.55 -12.60 -9.35
CA ALA A 283 -8.81 -12.88 -8.70
C ALA A 283 -9.94 -13.00 -9.72
N ALA A 284 -10.05 -12.06 -10.66
CA ALA A 284 -11.03 -12.11 -11.74
C ALA A 284 -10.86 -13.34 -12.64
N LYS A 285 -9.64 -13.87 -12.78
CA LYS A 285 -9.36 -15.15 -13.47
C LYS A 285 -9.88 -16.35 -12.64
N GLU A 286 -9.60 -16.38 -11.35
CA GLU A 286 -10.10 -17.39 -10.41
C GLU A 286 -11.65 -17.37 -10.33
N PHE A 287 -12.27 -16.19 -10.43
CA PHE A 287 -13.72 -16.01 -10.53
C PHE A 287 -14.29 -16.40 -11.91
N ARG A 288 -13.53 -16.23 -13.01
CA ARG A 288 -13.94 -16.60 -14.38
C ARG A 288 -13.99 -18.10 -14.62
N GLU A 289 -13.14 -18.88 -13.94
CA GLU A 289 -13.13 -20.34 -14.06
C GLU A 289 -14.37 -21.00 -13.44
N LYS A 290 -15.16 -20.26 -12.64
CA LYS A 290 -16.51 -20.68 -12.21
C LYS A 290 -17.52 -20.35 -13.33
N THR A 291 -18.00 -21.40 -14.01
CA THR A 291 -18.88 -21.41 -15.20
C THR A 291 -20.08 -20.44 -15.21
N HIS A 292 -20.54 -19.97 -14.06
CA HIS A 292 -21.65 -19.03 -13.94
C HIS A 292 -21.32 -17.56 -14.26
N LEU A 293 -20.03 -17.17 -14.34
CA LEU A 293 -19.64 -15.77 -14.55
C LEU A 293 -19.36 -15.40 -16.02
N LYS A 294 -19.14 -16.38 -16.91
CA LYS A 294 -18.91 -16.14 -18.34
C LYS A 294 -20.09 -15.40 -18.98
N LYS A 295 -21.31 -15.85 -18.70
CA LYS A 295 -22.56 -15.19 -19.10
C LYS A 295 -22.75 -13.80 -18.50
N VAL A 296 -22.19 -13.53 -17.31
CA VAL A 296 -22.38 -12.23 -16.63
C VAL A 296 -21.34 -11.20 -17.07
N ILE A 297 -20.14 -11.61 -17.46
CA ILE A 297 -19.14 -10.73 -18.09
C ILE A 297 -19.61 -10.27 -19.47
N GLU A 298 -20.30 -11.13 -20.23
CA GLU A 298 -21.01 -10.75 -21.47
C GLU A 298 -22.16 -9.73 -21.24
N LEU A 299 -22.69 -9.68 -20.01
CA LEU A 299 -23.77 -8.76 -19.61
C LEU A 299 -23.26 -7.44 -19.01
N CYS A 300 -22.02 -7.37 -18.50
CA CYS A 300 -21.47 -6.14 -17.92
C CYS A 300 -21.13 -5.15 -19.06
N PRO A 301 -21.76 -3.96 -19.11
CA PRO A 301 -21.71 -3.06 -20.26
C PRO A 301 -20.30 -2.55 -20.60
N VAL A 302 -19.37 -2.59 -19.63
CA VAL A 302 -17.96 -2.22 -19.80
C VAL A 302 -17.19 -3.15 -20.74
N PHE A 303 -17.65 -4.41 -20.90
CA PHE A 303 -17.01 -5.40 -21.79
C PHE A 303 -17.85 -5.76 -23.01
N LYS A 304 -18.99 -5.09 -23.22
CA LYS A 304 -19.72 -5.25 -24.48
C LYS A 304 -18.86 -4.63 -25.59
N PRO A 305 -18.53 -5.37 -26.66
CA PRO A 305 -17.93 -4.74 -27.83
C PRO A 305 -18.86 -3.63 -28.30
N CYS A 306 -18.33 -2.42 -28.54
CA CYS A 306 -19.08 -1.37 -29.21
C CYS A 306 -19.67 -1.98 -30.49
N ALA A 307 -20.99 -2.02 -30.59
CA ALA A 307 -21.66 -2.52 -31.78
C ALA A 307 -21.23 -1.63 -32.96
N SER A 308 -20.48 -2.23 -33.89
CA SER A 308 -20.22 -1.69 -35.22
C SER A 308 -21.43 -1.90 -36.11
#